data_AF-A0A356Z625-F1
#
_entry.id   AF-A0A356Z625-F1
#
_cell.length_a   1.000
_cell.length_b   1.000
_cell.length_c   1.000
_cell.angle_alpha   90.00
_cell.angle_beta   90.00
_cell.angle_gamma   90.00
#
_symmetry.space_group_name_H-M   'P 1'
#
loop_
_entity.id
_entity.type
_entity.pdbx_description
1 polymer ?
#
loop_
_entity_poly.entity_id
_entity_poly.type
_entity_poly.pdbx_seq_one_letter_code
_entity_poly.pdbx_strand_id
1 'polypeptide(L)' 'TGLLTDELHTIEIGQKLGVRGPYGNGFPVDECKGQDMLFIAGGIGLAPLRSFIKY' A
#
# COMPACT_ATOMS: atom_id res chain seq x y z
N THR A 1 -2.72 -11.26 -16.42
CA THR A 1 -2.78 -11.00 -14.97
C THR A 1 -2.19 -12.21 -14.25
N GLY A 2 -2.12 -12.21 -12.92
CA GLY A 2 -1.52 -13.32 -12.15
C GLY A 2 -2.53 -13.94 -11.19
N LEU A 3 -2.33 -15.21 -10.81
CA LEU A 3 -3.27 -16.00 -10.00
C LEU A 3 -3.83 -15.24 -8.80
N LEU A 4 -2.97 -14.70 -7.92
CA LEU A 4 -3.42 -13.94 -6.75
C LEU A 4 -4.19 -12.66 -7.13
N THR A 5 -3.77 -11.97 -8.18
CA THR A 5 -4.47 -10.76 -8.65
C THR A 5 -5.86 -11.13 -9.12
N ASP A 6 -6.00 -12.17 -9.93
CA ASP A 6 -7.30 -12.59 -10.47
C ASP A 6 -8.25 -13.05 -9.35
N GLU A 7 -7.77 -13.87 -8.41
CA GLU A 7 -8.56 -14.31 -7.25
C GLU A 7 -8.98 -13.14 -6.34
N LEU A 8 -8.13 -12.13 -6.15
CA LEU A 8 -8.49 -10.94 -5.37
C LEU A 8 -9.57 -10.09 -6.06
N HIS A 9 -9.70 -10.13 -7.39
CA HIS A 9 -10.75 -9.42 -8.11
C HIS A 9 -12.12 -10.13 -8.04
N THR A 10 -12.14 -11.43 -7.73
CA THR A 10 -13.35 -12.25 -7.64
C THR A 10 -13.72 -12.62 -6.19
N ILE A 11 -12.94 -12.16 -5.21
CA ILE A 11 -13.16 -12.49 -3.79
C ILE A 11 -14.50 -11.94 -3.30
N GLU A 12 -15.19 -12.74 -2.47
CA GLU A 12 -16.49 -12.40 -1.90
C GLU A 12 -16.41 -12.10 -0.40
N ILE A 13 -17.37 -11.33 0.10
CA ILE A 13 -17.51 -11.03 1.53
C ILE A 13 -17.70 -12.35 2.29
N GLY A 14 -16.90 -12.55 3.35
CA GLY A 14 -16.94 -13.75 4.18
C GLY A 14 -15.92 -14.83 3.78
N GLN A 15 -15.25 -14.71 2.64
CA GLN A 15 -14.13 -15.58 2.28
C GLN A 15 -12.89 -15.28 3.16
N LYS A 16 -12.08 -16.32 3.41
CA LYS A 16 -10.87 -16.20 4.22
C LYS A 16 -9.68 -15.80 3.34
N LEU A 17 -8.98 -14.74 3.73
CA LEU A 17 -7.72 -14.31 3.10
C LEU A 17 -6.55 -14.49 4.08
N GLY A 18 -5.51 -15.19 3.64
CA GLY A 18 -4.26 -15.27 4.40
C GLY A 18 -3.42 -14.01 4.22
N VAL A 19 -2.99 -13.39 5.32
CA VAL A 19 -2.13 -12.20 5.32
C VAL A 19 -0.82 -12.53 6.02
N ARG A 20 0.31 -12.07 5.46
CA ARG A 20 1.64 -12.22 6.06
C ARG A 20 2.40 -10.89 6.00
N GLY A 21 3.26 -10.64 6.98
CA GLY A 21 4.00 -9.38 7.15
C GLY A 21 3.64 -8.67 8.46
N PRO A 22 3.96 -7.37 8.61
CA PRO A 22 4.60 -6.48 7.62
C PRO A 22 6.06 -6.85 7.34
N TYR A 23 6.56 -6.52 6.14
CA TYR A 23 7.94 -6.80 5.72
C TYR A 23 8.78 -5.55 5.40
N GLY A 24 8.18 -4.35 5.45
CA GLY A 24 8.87 -3.09 5.19
C GLY A 24 9.24 -2.34 6.48
N ASN A 25 10.14 -1.37 6.37
CA ASN A 25 10.61 -0.55 7.51
C ASN A 25 9.77 0.70 7.78
N GLY A 26 8.71 0.93 7.01
CA GLY A 26 7.87 2.14 7.10
C GLY A 26 8.47 3.37 6.41
N PHE A 27 7.69 4.46 6.37
CA PHE A 27 8.14 5.77 5.90
C PHE A 27 8.67 6.61 7.09
N PRO A 28 9.69 7.47 6.90
CA PRO A 28 10.30 8.26 7.97
C PRO A 28 9.43 9.50 8.31
N VAL A 29 8.21 9.28 8.79
CA VAL A 29 7.20 10.34 8.90
C VAL A 29 7.65 11.49 9.79
N ASP A 30 8.29 11.19 10.92
CA ASP A 30 8.72 12.21 11.87
C ASP A 30 9.79 13.15 11.30
N GLU A 31 10.67 12.64 10.43
CA GLU A 31 11.71 13.43 9.77
C GLU A 31 11.12 14.37 8.70
N CYS A 32 10.00 13.99 8.10
CA CYS A 32 9.33 14.75 7.04
C CYS A 32 8.37 15.84 7.56
N LYS A 33 8.10 15.91 8.87
CA LYS A 33 7.16 16.89 9.43
C LYS A 33 7.66 18.32 9.22
N GLY A 34 6.79 19.16 8.67
CA GLY A 34 7.08 20.57 8.40
C GLY A 34 7.96 20.79 7.15
N GLN A 35 8.25 19.75 6.36
CA GLN A 35 8.94 19.85 5.08
C GLN A 35 7.95 19.83 3.92
N ASP A 36 8.31 20.50 2.82
CA ASP A 36 7.59 20.37 1.55
C ASP A 36 7.93 19.02 0.91
N MET A 37 6.92 18.19 0.71
CA MET A 37 7.07 16.82 0.23
C MET A 37 6.60 16.67 -1.23
N LEU A 38 7.47 16.11 -2.08
CA LEU A 38 7.11 15.70 -3.44
C LEU A 38 6.95 14.18 -3.51
N PHE A 39 5.74 13.73 -3.87
CA PHE A 39 5.45 12.32 -4.09
C PHE A 39 5.40 12.00 -5.58
N ILE A 40 6.18 11.02 -6.03
CA ILE A 40 6.18 10.54 -7.41
C ILE A 40 5.68 9.10 -7.41
N ALA A 41 4.60 8.84 -8.13
CA ALA A 41 3.96 7.52 -8.21
C ALA A 41 3.61 7.16 -9.65
N GLY A 42 3.65 5.87 -9.98
CA GLY A 42 3.19 5.33 -11.25
C GLY A 42 2.43 4.02 -11.05
N GLY A 43 1.27 3.86 -11.70
CA GLY A 43 0.43 2.67 -11.58
C GLY A 43 0.13 2.31 -10.11
N ILE A 44 0.34 1.04 -9.75
CA ILE A 44 0.11 0.54 -8.38
C ILE A 44 1.12 1.07 -7.35
N GLY A 45 2.16 1.80 -7.76
CA GLY A 45 3.08 2.48 -6.85
C GLY A 45 2.39 3.52 -5.96
N LEU A 46 1.21 4.01 -6.34
CA LEU A 46 0.41 4.90 -5.50
C LEU A 46 -0.21 4.18 -4.28
N ALA A 47 -0.48 2.88 -4.37
CA ALA A 47 -1.15 2.13 -3.30
C ALA A 47 -0.41 2.21 -1.94
N PRO A 48 0.91 1.97 -1.85
CA PRO A 48 1.64 2.16 -0.60
C PRO A 48 1.78 3.64 -0.21
N LEU A 49 2.01 4.54 -1.18
CA LEU A 49 2.19 5.98 -0.92
C LEU A 49 0.94 6.67 -0.38
N ARG A 50 -0.25 6.19 -0.74
CA ARG A 50 -1.53 6.73 -0.26
C ARG A 50 -1.61 6.77 1.26
N SER A 51 -1.03 5.77 1.94
CA SER A 51 -1.02 5.72 3.40
C SER A 51 -0.16 6.84 4.00
N PHE A 52 0.98 7.17 3.38
CA PHE A 52 1.87 8.23 3.84
C PHE A 52 1.32 9.63 3.53
N ILE A 53 0.71 9.82 2.36
CA ILE A 53 0.05 11.08 1.99
C ILE A 53 -1.10 11.43 2.95
N LYS A 54 -1.75 10.41 3.53
CA LYS A 54 -2.89 10.57 4.46
C LYS A 54 -2.51 10.57 5.94
N TYR A 55 -1.24 10.32 6.25
CA TYR A 55 -0.76 10.31 7.62
C TYR A 55 -0.78 11.74 8.18
#